data_AF-A0A8H6QSJ6-F1
#
_entry.id   AF-A0A8H6QSJ6-F1
#
_cell.length_a   1.000
_cell.length_b   1.000
_cell.length_c   1.000
_cell.angle_alpha   90.00
_cell.angle_beta   90.00
_cell.angle_gamma   90.00
#
_symmetry.space_group_name_H-M   'P 1'
#
loop_
_entity.id
_entity.type
_entity.pdbx_description
1 polymer ?
#
loop_
_entity_poly.entity_id
_entity_poly.type
_entity_poly.pdbx_seq_one_letter_code
_entity_poly.pdbx_strand_id
1 'polypeptide(L)'
;MATLALNKWYQWYLREVESGKLVLPDYETNDDDELQIYYGELFCRVPDCVRAQKKYTSTNNLRTHLLTHDGVKLEKGLVGGRVHQKEIDVAISR
;
A
#
# COMPACT_ATOMS: atom_id res chain seq x y z
N MET A 1 -19.10 9.92 -6.40
CA MET A 1 -18.08 9.04 -5.80
C MET A 1 -17.24 9.88 -4.86
N ALA A 2 -17.28 9.64 -3.55
CA ALA A 2 -16.38 10.33 -2.63
C ALA A 2 -14.95 9.90 -2.99
N THR A 3 -14.17 10.81 -3.57
CA THR A 3 -12.76 10.54 -3.85
C THR A 3 -12.06 10.34 -2.50
N LEU A 4 -11.35 9.22 -2.33
CA LEU A 4 -10.55 8.94 -1.11
C LEU A 4 -9.69 10.15 -0.73
N ALA A 5 -9.18 10.87 -1.74
CA ALA A 5 -8.44 12.12 -1.60
C ALA A 5 -9.18 13.25 -0.86
N LEU A 6 -10.50 13.32 -0.91
CA LEU A 6 -11.30 14.35 -0.21
C LEU A 6 -11.75 13.89 1.19
N ASN A 7 -11.50 12.64 1.57
CA ASN A 7 -11.91 12.14 2.88
C ASN A 7 -11.06 12.77 3.99
N LYS A 8 -11.71 13.40 4.97
CA LYS A 8 -11.06 14.05 6.12
C LYS A 8 -10.12 13.10 6.88
N TRP A 9 -10.53 11.84 7.07
CA TRP A 9 -9.72 10.85 7.79
C TRP A 9 -8.49 10.42 7.01
N TYR A 10 -8.60 10.35 5.68
CA TYR A 10 -7.46 10.08 4.82
C TYR A 10 -6.46 11.22 4.85
N GLN A 11 -6.92 12.47 4.76
CA GLN A 11 -6.07 13.65 4.91
C GLN A 11 -5.40 13.72 6.29
N TRP A 12 -6.12 13.36 7.35
CA TRP A 12 -5.58 13.26 8.70
C TRP A 12 -4.49 12.19 8.80
N TYR A 13 -4.73 10.99 8.28
CA TYR A 13 -3.73 9.91 8.18
C TYR A 13 -2.45 10.40 7.50
N LEU A 14 -2.58 11.04 6.33
CA LEU A 14 -1.42 11.53 5.58
C LEU A 14 -0.57 12.52 6.40
N ARG A 15 -1.23 13.42 7.14
CA ARG A 15 -0.56 14.44 7.95
C ARG A 15 0.09 13.87 9.19
N GLU A 16 -0.63 13.04 9.94
CA GLU A 16 -0.14 12.59 11.25
C GLU A 16 0.99 11.56 11.13
N VAL A 17 0.98 10.70 10.10
CA VAL A 17 2.09 9.77 9.84
C VAL A 17 3.34 10.52 9.40
N GLU A 18 3.20 11.50 8.51
CA GLU A 18 4.33 12.34 8.07
C GLU A 18 4.92 13.14 9.23
N SER A 19 4.09 13.56 10.20
CA SER A 19 4.56 14.24 11.41
C SER A 19 5.20 13.31 12.45
N GLY A 20 5.14 11.99 12.25
CA GLY A 20 5.64 10.98 13.20
C GLY A 20 4.81 10.84 14.48
N LYS A 21 3.66 11.54 14.57
CA LYS A 21 2.75 11.46 15.74
C LYS A 21 1.89 10.21 15.73
N LEU A 22 1.56 9.72 14.53
CA LEU A 22 0.81 8.49 14.37
C LEU A 22 1.77 7.33 14.13
N VAL A 23 1.84 6.44 15.13
CA VAL A 23 2.51 5.14 14.98
C VAL A 23 1.53 4.20 14.27
N LEU A 24 1.97 3.66 13.14
CA LEU A 24 1.18 2.68 12.40
C LEU A 24 1.42 1.28 12.96
N PRO A 25 0.38 0.42 12.97
CA PRO A 25 0.56 -0.98 13.35
C PRO A 25 1.44 -1.71 12.32
N ASP A 26 2.06 -2.80 12.76
CA ASP A 26 2.82 -3.69 11.89
C ASP A 26 1.95 -4.23 10.74
N TYR A 27 2.60 -4.74 9.69
CA TYR A 27 1.90 -5.37 8.58
C TYR A 27 1.25 -6.67 9.03
N GLU A 28 0.03 -6.89 8.53
CA GLU A 28 -0.59 -8.21 8.57
C GLU A 28 0.04 -9.07 7.47
N THR A 29 0.33 -10.33 7.79
CA THR A 29 0.87 -11.32 6.85
C THR A 29 -0.20 -12.37 6.56
N ASN A 30 -0.34 -12.73 5.30
CA ASN A 30 -1.18 -13.85 4.88
C ASN A 30 -0.51 -15.21 5.22
N ASP A 31 -1.22 -16.32 5.00
CA ASP A 31 -0.71 -17.69 5.23
C ASP A 31 0.62 -18.00 4.50
N ASP A 32 0.92 -17.26 3.43
CA ASP A 32 2.16 -17.37 2.64
C ASP A 32 3.31 -16.42 3.09
N ASP A 33 3.20 -15.81 4.27
CA ASP A 33 4.12 -14.76 4.79
C ASP A 33 4.20 -13.52 3.88
N GLU A 34 3.16 -13.25 3.10
CA GLU A 34 3.08 -12.09 2.22
C GLU A 34 2.43 -10.90 2.94
N LEU A 35 3.06 -9.72 2.88
CA LEU A 35 2.53 -8.52 3.53
C LEU A 35 1.26 -8.03 2.83
N GLN A 36 0.20 -7.83 3.60
CA GLN A 36 -1.05 -7.26 3.12
C GLN A 36 -0.98 -5.72 3.11
N ILE A 37 -1.12 -5.13 1.91
CA ILE A 37 -1.08 -3.67 1.70
C ILE A 37 -2.41 -3.20 1.09
N TYR A 38 -3.08 -2.31 1.79
CA TYR A 38 -4.36 -1.76 1.36
C TYR A 38 -4.23 -0.59 0.38
N TYR A 39 -5.29 -0.38 -0.40
CA TYR A 39 -5.37 0.74 -1.33
C TYR A 39 -5.34 2.09 -0.58
N GLY A 40 -4.47 3.00 -1.02
CA GLY A 40 -4.30 4.32 -0.40
C GLY A 40 -3.18 4.36 0.64
N GLU A 41 -2.53 3.24 0.95
CA GLU A 41 -1.33 3.27 1.78
C GLU A 41 -0.16 3.87 1.03
N LEU A 42 0.55 4.79 1.70
CA LEU A 42 1.62 5.60 1.14
C LEU A 42 2.82 5.74 2.09
N PHE A 43 2.86 4.97 3.18
CA PHE A 43 3.95 5.01 4.15
C PHE A 43 4.47 3.60 4.41
N CYS A 44 5.77 3.50 4.65
CA CYS A 44 6.41 2.23 4.98
C CYS A 44 6.24 1.98 6.49
N ARG A 45 5.82 0.76 6.84
CA ARG A 45 5.62 0.33 8.23
C ARG A 45 6.66 -0.68 8.70
N VAL A 46 7.65 -0.99 7.85
CA VAL A 46 8.74 -1.92 8.21
C VAL A 46 9.57 -1.28 9.34
N PRO A 47 9.82 -2.02 10.45
CA PRO A 47 10.69 -1.53 11.52
C PRO A 47 12.07 -1.17 10.99
N ASP A 48 12.71 -0.18 11.59
CA ASP A 48 14.03 0.35 11.19
C ASP A 48 14.10 0.96 9.78
N CYS A 49 12.97 1.18 9.10
CA CYS A 49 12.97 1.90 7.83
C CYS A 49 13.17 3.41 8.02
N VAL A 50 14.31 3.93 7.57
CA VAL A 50 14.61 5.39 7.53
C VAL A 50 13.56 6.19 6.72
N ARG A 51 12.86 5.54 5.79
CA ARG A 51 11.84 6.14 4.93
C ARG A 51 10.41 5.85 5.39
N ALA A 52 10.20 5.37 6.62
CA ALA A 52 8.87 5.09 7.17
C ALA A 52 7.94 6.32 7.14
N GLN A 53 8.47 7.47 7.54
CA GLN A 53 7.71 8.74 7.58
C GLN A 53 7.64 9.44 6.21
N LYS A 54 8.29 8.90 5.17
CA LYS A 54 8.26 9.49 3.84
C LYS A 54 6.97 9.07 3.14
N LYS A 55 6.17 10.07 2.77
CA LYS A 55 4.98 9.87 1.93
C LYS A 55 5.37 9.52 0.49
N TYR A 56 4.92 8.38 0.01
CA TYR A 56 5.03 7.97 -1.39
C TYR A 56 3.89 8.59 -2.22
N THR A 57 4.11 8.75 -3.53
CA THR A 57 3.10 9.31 -4.45
C THR A 57 1.97 8.33 -4.78
N SER A 58 2.26 7.03 -4.72
CA SER A 58 1.32 5.96 -5.03
C SER A 58 1.62 4.71 -4.21
N THR A 59 0.60 3.87 -3.99
CA THR A 59 0.75 2.58 -3.32
C THR A 59 1.69 1.64 -4.09
N ASN A 60 1.78 1.78 -5.42
CA ASN A 60 2.78 1.05 -6.21
C ASN A 60 4.21 1.43 -5.86
N ASN A 61 4.49 2.72 -5.70
CA ASN A 61 5.83 3.16 -5.31
C ASN A 61 6.18 2.66 -3.90
N LEU A 62 5.19 2.58 -3.00
CA LEU A 62 5.34 1.96 -1.70
C LEU A 62 5.65 0.46 -1.83
N ARG A 63 4.92 -0.30 -2.68
CA ARG A 63 5.19 -1.72 -2.94
C ARG A 63 6.61 -1.95 -3.44
N THR A 64 7.05 -1.18 -4.45
CA THR A 64 8.41 -1.28 -4.96
C THR A 64 9.45 -0.96 -3.89
N HIS A 65 9.17 0.00 -3.02
CA HIS A 65 10.03 0.26 -1.86
C HIS A 65 10.05 -0.91 -0.88
N LEU A 66 8.90 -1.55 -0.61
CA LEU A 66 8.84 -2.67 0.32
C LEU A 66 9.67 -3.87 -0.13
N LEU A 67 9.74 -4.12 -1.44
CA LEU A 67 10.62 -5.14 -2.03
C LEU A 67 12.12 -4.85 -1.86
N THR A 68 12.51 -3.65 -1.41
CA THR A 68 13.93 -3.33 -1.09
C THR A 68 14.33 -3.77 0.32
N HIS A 69 13.37 -4.13 1.17
CA HIS A 69 13.66 -4.68 2.49
C HIS A 69 13.94 -6.18 2.39
N ASP A 70 14.95 -6.64 3.11
CA ASP A 70 15.34 -8.04 3.14
C ASP A 70 14.25 -8.87 3.85
N GLY A 71 13.83 -9.98 3.24
CA GLY A 71 12.79 -10.86 3.80
C GLY A 71 11.34 -10.42 3.57
N VAL A 72 11.09 -9.29 2.90
CA VAL A 72 9.72 -8.87 2.57
C VAL A 72 9.20 -9.61 1.32
N LYS A 73 8.09 -10.33 1.48
CA LYS A 73 7.32 -10.89 0.37
C LYS A 73 6.01 -10.12 0.20
N LEU A 74 5.64 -9.84 -1.04
CA LEU A 74 4.38 -9.20 -1.41
C LEU A 74 3.63 -10.11 -2.37
N GLU A 75 2.30 -10.14 -2.27
CA GLU A 75 1.47 -10.93 -3.17
C GLU A 75 1.77 -10.61 -4.64
N LYS A 76 2.23 -11.63 -5.38
CA LYS A 76 2.50 -11.53 -6.81
C LYS A 76 1.17 -11.41 -7.57
N GLY A 77 0.86 -10.19 -8.02
CA GLY A 77 -0.29 -9.95 -8.89
C GLY A 77 -1.01 -8.63 -8.64
N LEU A 78 -0.77 -8.01 -7.48
CA LEU A 78 -1.26 -6.66 -7.20
C LEU A 78 -0.35 -5.62 -7.87
N VAL A 79 -0.22 -5.69 -9.19
CA VAL A 79 0.34 -4.59 -9.97
C VAL A 79 -0.73 -3.51 -9.99
N GLY A 80 -0.60 -2.44 -9.20
CA GLY A 80 -1.54 -1.33 -9.31
C GLY A 80 -1.43 -0.76 -10.73
N GLY A 81 -2.56 -0.73 -11.41
CA GLY A 81 -2.63 -0.39 -12.83
C GLY A 81 -4.02 -0.70 -13.35
N ARG A 82 -4.30 -0.31 -14.60
CA ARG A 82 -5.49 -0.81 -15.27
C ARG A 82 -5.30 -2.31 -15.50
N VAL A 83 -6.22 -3.11 -14.97
CA VAL A 83 -6.38 -4.52 -15.34
C VAL A 83 -6.46 -4.61 -16.86
N HIS A 84 -5.79 -5.57 -17.47
CA HIS A 84 -5.81 -5.67 -18.93
C HIS A 84 -7.23 -5.99 -19.38
N GLN A 85 -7.71 -5.41 -20.49
CA GLN A 85 -9.10 -5.63 -20.95
C GLN A 85 -9.43 -7.12 -21.08
N LYS A 86 -8.44 -7.92 -21.51
CA LYS A 86 -8.52 -9.39 -21.57
C LYS A 86 -8.90 -10.06 -20.25
N GLU A 87 -8.39 -9.58 -19.12
CA GLU A 87 -8.69 -10.17 -17.79
C GLU A 87 -10.09 -9.75 -17.32
N ILE A 88 -10.52 -8.54 -17.67
CA ILE A 88 -11.90 -8.06 -17.45
C ILE A 88 -12.89 -8.92 -18.24
N ASP A 89 -12.59 -9.18 -19.51
CA ASP A 89 -13.47 -9.96 -20.39
C ASP A 89 -13.62 -11.42 -19.91
N VAL A 90 -12.53 -12.02 -19.41
CA VAL A 90 -12.55 -13.37 -18.81
C VAL A 90 -13.42 -13.41 -17.54
N ALA A 91 -13.37 -12.37 -16.70
CA ALA A 91 -14.16 -12.31 -15.48
C ALA A 91 -15.66 -12.08 -15.73
N ILE A 92 -16.01 -11.36 -16.80
CA ILE A 92 -17.41 -11.09 -17.18
C ILE A 92 -18.05 -12.28 -17.92
N SER A 93 -17.25 -13.12 -18.56
CA SER A 93 -17.74 -14.27 -19.35
C SER A 93 -18.19 -15.48 -18.50
N ARG A 94 -18.40 -15.32 -17.19
CA ARG A 94 -18.81 -16.39 -16.25
C ARG A 94 -20.21 -16.12 -15.70
#